data_AF-A0A7W1A8M9-F1
#
_entry.id   AF-A0A7W1A8M9-F1
#
_cell.length_a   1.000
_cell.length_b   1.000
_cell.length_c   1.000
_cell.angle_alpha   90.00
_cell.angle_beta   90.00
_cell.angle_gamma   90.00
#
_symmetry.space_group_name_H-M   'P 1'
#
loop_
_entity.id
_entity.type
_entity.pdbx_description
1 polymer ?
#
loop_
_entity_poly.entity_id
_entity_poly.type
_entity_poly.pdbx_seq_one_letter_code
_entity_poly.pdbx_strand_id
1 'polypeptide(L)'
;MDKESQLLGRDLKIIFMLVGVLTFGVGMVMFFLPGAAGVGTALADGKPAGDQWWPWPLRTALNTRFLGSLFIAVGVGAFWSAMQRTWGQVRGLFLPALTFTALATATAFIHLSSFDRQRITTWAFFAIYIIVLIAGIIAYLRYERRKV
;
A
#
# COMPACT_ATOMS: atom_id res chain seq x y z
N MET A 1 -1.99 -12.48 -29.93
CA MET A 1 -2.90 -12.90 -28.83
C MET A 1 -3.34 -11.65 -28.11
N ASP A 2 -4.65 -11.40 -27.97
CA ASP A 2 -5.15 -10.12 -27.44
C ASP A 2 -4.78 -9.92 -25.96
N LYS A 3 -4.41 -8.69 -25.57
CA LYS A 3 -3.92 -8.33 -24.23
C LYS A 3 -4.95 -8.65 -23.15
N GLU A 4 -6.24 -8.61 -23.48
CA GLU A 4 -7.32 -8.92 -22.56
C GLU A 4 -7.41 -10.42 -22.23
N SER A 5 -6.90 -11.27 -23.11
CA SER A 5 -6.89 -12.74 -22.96
C SER A 5 -5.62 -13.28 -22.30
N GLN A 6 -4.59 -12.45 -22.10
CA GLN A 6 -3.32 -12.90 -21.52
C GLN A 6 -3.53 -13.37 -20.07
N LEU A 7 -3.16 -14.62 -19.79
CA LEU A 7 -3.27 -15.19 -18.45
C LEU A 7 -2.31 -14.52 -17.45
N LEU A 8 -2.81 -14.32 -16.24
CA LEU A 8 -2.04 -13.86 -15.10
C LEU A 8 -1.08 -14.95 -14.62
N GLY A 9 0.20 -14.62 -14.57
CA GLY A 9 1.24 -15.49 -14.02
C GLY A 9 1.03 -15.76 -12.52
N ARG A 10 1.43 -16.94 -12.07
CA ARG A 10 1.35 -17.35 -10.65
C ARG A 10 2.14 -16.42 -9.74
N ASP A 11 3.26 -15.90 -10.23
CA ASP A 11 4.09 -14.88 -9.59
C ASP A 11 3.29 -13.63 -9.23
N LEU A 12 2.55 -13.07 -10.19
CA LEU A 12 1.79 -11.84 -9.98
C LEU A 12 0.59 -12.07 -9.04
N LYS A 13 -0.04 -13.24 -9.10
CA LYS A 13 -1.11 -13.62 -8.14
C LYS A 13 -0.59 -13.71 -6.71
N ILE A 14 0.58 -14.29 -6.51
CA ILE A 14 1.23 -14.35 -5.19
C ILE A 14 1.51 -12.94 -4.69
N ILE A 15 2.02 -12.05 -5.55
CA ILE A 15 2.25 -10.64 -5.18
C ILE A 15 0.94 -9.97 -4.74
N PHE A 16 -0.15 -10.10 -5.50
CA PHE A 16 -1.45 -9.56 -5.11
C PHE A 16 -1.94 -10.14 -3.78
N MET A 17 -1.75 -11.43 -3.54
CA MET A 17 -2.11 -12.04 -2.25
C MET A 17 -1.28 -11.48 -1.09
N LEU A 18 0.04 -11.36 -1.26
CA LEU A 18 0.93 -10.83 -0.23
C LEU A 18 0.62 -9.36 0.08
N VAL A 19 0.44 -8.54 -0.96
CA VAL A 19 0.01 -7.15 -0.82
C VAL A 19 -1.36 -7.09 -0.14
N GLY A 20 -2.29 -7.97 -0.52
CA GLY A 20 -3.62 -8.08 0.06
C GLY A 20 -3.58 -8.35 1.55
N VAL A 21 -2.88 -9.41 1.97
CA VAL A 21 -2.73 -9.78 3.39
C VAL A 21 -2.08 -8.65 4.19
N LEU A 22 -0.99 -8.08 3.67
CA LEU A 22 -0.25 -7.03 4.37
C LEU A 22 -1.09 -5.77 4.55
N THR A 23 -1.64 -5.24 3.45
CA THR A 23 -2.42 -3.99 3.48
C THR A 23 -3.73 -4.16 4.22
N PHE A 24 -4.44 -5.28 4.03
CA PHE A 24 -5.67 -5.55 4.78
C PHE A 24 -5.40 -5.66 6.28
N GLY A 25 -4.37 -6.41 6.69
CA GLY A 25 -4.00 -6.56 8.10
C GLY A 25 -3.64 -5.22 8.76
N VAL A 26 -2.76 -4.45 8.12
CA VAL A 26 -2.40 -3.09 8.59
C VAL A 26 -3.65 -2.20 8.67
N GLY A 27 -4.50 -2.23 7.64
CA GLY A 27 -5.71 -1.43 7.59
C GLY A 27 -6.72 -1.78 8.70
N MET A 28 -6.92 -3.06 8.98
CA MET A 28 -7.77 -3.53 10.08
C MET A 28 -7.26 -3.03 11.44
N VAL A 29 -5.95 -3.12 11.67
CA VAL A 29 -5.32 -2.61 12.90
C VAL A 29 -5.53 -1.10 13.04
N MET A 30 -5.23 -0.33 11.99
CA MET A 30 -5.39 1.14 12.01
C MET A 30 -6.85 1.57 12.16
N PHE A 31 -7.80 0.81 11.61
CA PHE A 31 -9.22 1.17 11.65
C PHE A 31 -9.87 0.86 13.01
N PHE A 32 -9.67 -0.37 13.52
CA PHE A 32 -10.37 -0.86 14.71
C PHE A 32 -9.61 -0.63 16.01
N LEU A 33 -8.27 -0.59 15.98
CA LEU A 33 -7.42 -0.52 17.17
C LEU A 33 -6.48 0.72 17.19
N PRO A 34 -6.98 1.94 16.90
CA PRO A 34 -6.14 3.13 17.03
C PRO A 34 -5.67 3.29 18.49
N GLY A 35 -4.39 3.61 18.67
CA GLY A 35 -3.75 3.81 19.96
C GLY A 35 -3.36 2.53 20.70
N ALA A 36 -4.29 1.57 20.83
CA ALA A 36 -4.04 0.29 21.51
C ALA A 36 -2.95 -0.54 20.82
N ALA A 37 -2.89 -0.48 19.48
CA ALA A 37 -1.85 -1.14 18.71
C ALA A 37 -0.57 -0.28 18.57
N GLY A 38 -0.52 0.95 19.11
CA GLY A 38 0.62 1.86 18.96
C GLY A 38 0.60 2.73 17.68
N VAL A 39 -0.50 2.74 16.93
CA VAL A 39 -0.75 3.63 15.77
C VAL A 39 -1.91 4.56 16.05
N GLY A 40 -1.69 5.86 15.91
CA GLY A 40 -2.71 6.88 15.93
C GLY A 40 -3.48 7.02 17.22
N THR A 41 -2.90 7.65 18.24
CA THR A 41 -3.64 8.46 19.24
C THR A 41 -2.75 9.59 19.79
N ALA A 42 -3.38 10.59 20.39
CA ALA A 42 -2.84 11.33 21.53
C ALA A 42 -3.73 10.93 22.73
N LEU A 43 -3.15 10.73 23.91
CA LEU A 43 -3.93 10.50 25.13
C LEU A 43 -4.76 11.75 25.45
N ALA A 44 -5.81 11.59 26.27
CA ALA A 44 -6.61 12.70 26.81
C ALA A 44 -5.75 13.80 27.49
N ASP A 45 -4.51 13.45 27.80
CA ASP A 45 -3.50 14.23 28.52
C ASP A 45 -2.62 15.11 27.59
N GLY A 46 -2.93 15.19 26.28
CA GLY A 46 -2.23 16.07 25.33
C GLY A 46 -0.82 15.61 24.93
N LYS A 47 -0.37 14.44 25.38
CA LYS A 47 0.90 13.82 24.96
C LYS A 47 0.65 12.92 23.73
N PRO A 48 1.48 13.01 22.67
CA PRO A 48 1.31 12.17 21.49
C PRO A 48 1.52 10.70 21.89
N ALA A 49 0.48 9.90 21.77
CA ALA A 49 0.44 8.52 22.19
C ALA A 49 0.06 7.67 20.99
N GLY A 50 0.92 7.52 19.98
CA GLY A 50 0.44 6.82 18.79
C GLY A 50 1.33 6.71 17.58
N ASP A 51 2.63 6.98 17.68
CA ASP A 51 3.49 6.87 16.49
C ASP A 51 4.59 5.84 16.72
N GLN A 52 4.37 4.79 17.53
CA GLN A 52 5.47 3.91 17.94
C GLN A 52 6.10 3.15 16.77
N TRP A 53 5.32 2.82 15.74
CA TRP A 53 5.81 2.11 14.57
C TRP A 53 5.38 2.73 13.24
N TRP A 54 4.43 3.66 13.23
CA TRP A 54 4.15 4.41 12.00
C TRP A 54 5.30 5.39 11.69
N PRO A 55 5.67 5.60 10.42
CA PRO A 55 6.85 6.40 10.08
C PRO A 55 6.76 7.91 10.37
N TRP A 56 5.54 8.43 10.54
CA TRP A 56 5.28 9.85 10.79
C TRP A 56 4.10 10.01 11.76
N PRO A 57 3.94 11.18 12.38
CA PRO A 57 2.86 11.39 13.33
C PRO A 57 1.48 11.48 12.67
N LEU A 58 0.57 10.57 13.04
CA LEU A 58 -0.81 10.58 12.53
C LEU A 58 -1.72 11.55 13.28
N ARG A 59 -1.35 11.90 14.52
CA ARG A 59 -1.91 12.94 15.42
C ARG A 59 -3.37 12.73 15.85
N THR A 60 -4.22 12.12 15.04
CA THR A 60 -5.65 11.92 15.35
C THR A 60 -6.11 10.49 15.02
N ALA A 61 -7.10 10.01 15.77
CA ALA A 61 -7.75 8.74 15.48
C ALA A 61 -8.48 8.77 14.12
N LEU A 62 -9.02 9.94 13.73
CA LEU A 62 -9.68 10.11 12.44
C LEU A 62 -8.73 9.86 11.27
N ASN A 63 -7.55 10.49 11.26
CA ASN A 63 -6.54 10.29 10.21
C ASN A 63 -6.10 8.83 10.13
N THR A 64 -5.98 8.19 11.29
CA THR A 64 -5.55 6.79 11.41
C THR A 64 -6.59 5.85 10.83
N ARG A 65 -7.87 6.05 11.15
CA ARG A 65 -8.98 5.28 10.57
C ARG A 65 -9.16 5.55 9.09
N PHE A 66 -8.97 6.80 8.66
CA PHE A 66 -9.01 7.16 7.25
C PHE A 66 -7.94 6.39 6.47
N LEU A 67 -6.67 6.43 6.88
CA LEU A 67 -5.62 5.61 6.28
C LEU A 67 -5.97 4.12 6.37
N GLY A 68 -6.43 3.64 7.52
CA GLY A 68 -6.86 2.26 7.71
C GLY A 68 -7.90 1.79 6.68
N SER A 69 -8.90 2.62 6.39
CA SER A 69 -9.90 2.33 5.37
C SER A 69 -9.31 2.25 3.95
N LEU A 70 -8.33 3.11 3.63
CA LEU A 70 -7.62 3.05 2.35
C LEU A 70 -6.83 1.74 2.23
N PHE A 71 -6.12 1.34 3.29
CA PHE A 71 -5.40 0.08 3.34
C PHE A 71 -6.32 -1.14 3.22
N ILE A 72 -7.49 -1.12 3.87
CA ILE A 72 -8.53 -2.15 3.72
C ILE A 72 -9.01 -2.22 2.26
N ALA A 73 -9.33 -1.07 1.64
CA ALA A 73 -9.79 -1.02 0.25
C ALA A 73 -8.73 -1.57 -0.73
N VAL A 74 -7.46 -1.22 -0.53
CA VAL A 74 -6.34 -1.78 -1.31
C VAL A 74 -6.24 -3.29 -1.09
N GLY A 75 -6.37 -3.76 0.14
CA GLY A 75 -6.33 -5.18 0.47
C GLY A 75 -7.42 -5.98 -0.25
N VAL A 76 -8.66 -5.49 -0.21
CA VAL A 76 -9.79 -6.08 -0.93
C VAL A 76 -9.55 -6.07 -2.44
N GLY A 77 -9.09 -4.96 -2.99
CA GLY A 77 -8.75 -4.85 -4.42
C GLY A 77 -7.66 -5.82 -4.86
N ALA A 78 -6.65 -6.04 -4.01
CA ALA A 78 -5.57 -6.99 -4.28
C ALA A 78 -6.06 -8.45 -4.23
N PHE A 79 -6.88 -8.81 -3.24
CA PHE A 79 -7.51 -10.15 -3.20
C PHE A 79 -8.39 -10.40 -4.41
N TRP A 80 -9.22 -9.44 -4.79
CA TRP A 80 -10.04 -9.53 -5.99
C TRP A 80 -9.17 -9.71 -7.24
N SER A 81 -8.06 -8.97 -7.34
CA SER A 81 -7.13 -9.05 -8.46
C SER A 81 -6.41 -10.41 -8.55
N ALA A 82 -6.07 -11.01 -7.40
CA ALA A 82 -5.47 -12.35 -7.35
C ALA A 82 -6.41 -13.45 -7.88
N MET A 83 -7.73 -13.26 -7.73
CA MET A 83 -8.75 -14.18 -8.21
C MET A 83 -8.98 -14.10 -9.73
N GLN A 84 -8.58 -13.00 -10.36
CA GLN A 84 -8.77 -12.82 -11.80
C GLN A 84 -7.88 -13.78 -12.62
N ARG A 85 -8.31 -14.05 -13.85
CA ARG A 85 -7.61 -14.99 -14.74
C ARG A 85 -6.75 -14.27 -15.77
N THR A 86 -7.20 -13.11 -16.25
CA THR A 86 -6.53 -12.40 -17.32
C THR A 86 -6.04 -11.01 -16.91
N TRP A 87 -5.01 -10.53 -17.61
CA TRP A 87 -4.46 -9.20 -17.41
C TRP A 87 -5.49 -8.10 -17.66
N GLY A 88 -6.35 -8.24 -18.68
CA GLY A 88 -7.40 -7.26 -18.99
C GLY A 88 -8.31 -6.96 -17.80
N GLN A 89 -8.66 -7.98 -17.00
CA GLN A 89 -9.52 -7.84 -15.83
C GLN A 89 -8.89 -7.03 -14.69
N VAL A 90 -7.57 -7.13 -14.50
CA VAL A 90 -6.87 -6.44 -13.40
C VAL A 90 -6.27 -5.11 -13.82
N ARG A 91 -6.02 -4.91 -15.12
CA ARG A 91 -5.38 -3.72 -15.69
C ARG A 91 -6.04 -2.42 -15.22
N GLY A 92 -7.37 -2.40 -15.16
CA GLY A 92 -8.14 -1.23 -14.73
C GLY A 92 -7.86 -0.80 -13.29
N LEU A 93 -7.55 -1.73 -12.39
CA LEU A 93 -7.15 -1.43 -11.00
C LEU A 93 -5.64 -1.25 -10.85
N PHE A 94 -4.85 -1.89 -11.72
CA PHE A 94 -3.40 -1.83 -11.66
C PHE A 94 -2.86 -0.43 -11.88
N LEU A 95 -3.41 0.30 -12.87
CA LEU A 95 -2.91 1.63 -13.21
C LEU A 95 -3.17 2.66 -12.09
N PRO A 96 -4.39 2.78 -11.52
CA PRO A 96 -4.62 3.62 -10.34
C PRO A 96 -3.74 3.25 -9.15
N ALA A 97 -3.54 1.95 -8.87
CA ALA A 97 -2.68 1.49 -7.78
C ALA A 97 -1.22 1.91 -8.00
N LEU A 98 -0.73 1.79 -9.23
CA LEU A 98 0.62 2.21 -9.61
C LEU A 98 0.79 3.74 -9.52
N THR A 99 -0.21 4.50 -10.01
CA THR A 99 -0.23 5.97 -9.91
C THR A 99 -0.24 6.42 -8.45
N PHE A 100 -1.10 5.83 -7.61
CA PHE A 100 -1.13 6.13 -6.18
C PHE A 100 0.23 5.83 -5.53
N THR A 101 0.82 4.67 -5.82
CA THR A 101 2.14 4.30 -5.26
C THR A 101 3.23 5.27 -5.71
N ALA A 102 3.23 5.68 -6.98
CA ALA A 102 4.18 6.65 -7.51
C ALA A 102 4.04 8.02 -6.83
N LEU A 103 2.81 8.52 -6.73
CA LEU A 103 2.51 9.79 -6.07
C LEU A 103 2.87 9.75 -4.58
N ALA A 104 2.45 8.70 -3.87
CA ALA A 104 2.76 8.52 -2.45
C ALA A 104 4.28 8.46 -2.21
N THR A 105 5.03 7.75 -3.07
CA THR A 105 6.49 7.68 -2.99
C THR A 105 7.12 9.07 -3.22
N ALA A 106 6.70 9.78 -4.28
CA ALA A 106 7.20 11.11 -4.58
C ALA A 106 6.90 12.11 -3.46
N THR A 107 5.67 12.12 -2.96
CA THR A 107 5.24 12.94 -1.83
C THR A 107 6.03 12.61 -0.56
N ALA A 108 6.31 11.33 -0.29
CA ALA A 108 7.13 10.93 0.85
C ALA A 108 8.54 11.53 0.78
N PHE A 109 9.16 11.53 -0.40
CA PHE A 109 10.47 12.17 -0.60
C PHE A 109 10.40 13.71 -0.45
N ILE A 110 9.39 14.36 -1.01
CA ILE A 110 9.19 15.81 -0.89
C ILE A 110 9.01 16.21 0.59
N HIS A 111 8.27 15.42 1.36
CA HIS A 111 7.97 15.66 2.76
C HIS A 111 8.80 14.81 3.72
N LEU A 112 10.04 14.47 3.36
CA LEU A 112 10.94 13.66 4.20
C LEU A 112 11.19 14.28 5.60
N SER A 113 11.02 15.59 5.75
CA SER A 113 11.06 16.29 7.05
C SER A 113 9.91 15.93 7.99
N SER A 114 8.81 15.38 7.48
CA SER A 114 7.65 14.96 8.28
C SER A 114 7.82 13.56 8.88
N PHE A 115 8.81 12.79 8.38
CA PHE A 115 9.11 11.45 8.85
C PHE A 115 10.14 11.49 9.99
N ASP A 116 10.02 10.54 10.92
CA ASP A 116 11.03 10.33 11.95
C ASP A 116 12.18 9.48 11.39
N ARG A 117 13.29 10.13 11.05
CA ARG A 117 14.45 9.51 10.41
C ARG A 117 15.23 8.55 11.30
N GLN A 118 15.02 8.62 12.63
CA GLN A 118 15.67 7.71 13.57
C GLN A 118 15.01 6.33 13.59
N ARG A 119 13.82 6.21 13.01
CA ARG A 119 13.05 4.96 13.01
C ARG A 119 13.38 4.09 11.82
N ILE A 120 13.60 2.82 12.08
CA ILE A 120 13.75 1.80 11.03
C ILE A 120 12.48 1.68 10.17
N THR A 121 11.30 1.96 10.73
CA THR A 121 10.01 1.89 10.01
C THR A 121 9.90 2.95 8.92
N THR A 122 10.56 4.11 9.08
CA THR A 122 10.70 5.12 8.03
C THR A 122 11.44 4.58 6.83
N TRP A 123 12.63 4.03 7.04
CA TRP A 123 13.43 3.49 5.96
C TRP A 123 12.78 2.26 5.32
N ALA A 124 12.12 1.42 6.14
CA ALA A 124 11.33 0.30 5.63
C ALA A 124 10.18 0.78 4.75
N PHE A 125 9.46 1.83 5.13
CA PHE A 125 8.40 2.43 4.31
C PHE A 125 8.94 2.88 2.95
N PHE A 126 10.02 3.66 2.92
CA PHE A 126 10.64 4.08 1.66
C PHE A 126 11.10 2.90 0.80
N ALA A 127 11.81 1.94 1.41
CA ALA A 127 12.28 0.76 0.71
C ALA A 127 11.13 -0.04 0.09
N ILE A 128 10.06 -0.31 0.86
CA ILE A 128 8.87 -1.03 0.39
C ILE A 128 8.20 -0.27 -0.76
N TYR A 129 7.96 1.03 -0.61
CA TYR A 129 7.31 1.83 -1.65
C TYR A 129 8.12 1.88 -2.95
N ILE A 130 9.44 2.04 -2.86
CA ILE A 130 10.34 2.02 -4.03
C ILE A 130 10.33 0.64 -4.69
N ILE A 131 10.47 -0.44 -3.90
CA ILE A 131 10.45 -1.82 -4.42
C ILE A 131 9.12 -2.11 -5.12
N VAL A 132 7.99 -1.77 -4.48
CA VAL A 132 6.65 -1.98 -5.05
C VAL A 132 6.45 -1.15 -6.30
N LEU A 133 6.92 0.11 -6.33
CA LEU A 133 6.84 0.96 -7.51
C LEU A 133 7.64 0.38 -8.68
N ILE A 134 8.90 0.02 -8.46
CA ILE A 134 9.77 -0.56 -9.50
C ILE A 134 9.19 -1.90 -9.98
N ALA A 135 8.82 -2.80 -9.07
CA ALA A 135 8.22 -4.07 -9.41
C ALA A 135 6.89 -3.89 -10.17
N GLY A 136 6.08 -2.91 -9.78
CA GLY A 136 4.84 -2.54 -10.45
C GLY A 136 5.07 -2.03 -11.86
N ILE A 137 6.05 -1.15 -12.08
CA ILE A 137 6.44 -0.67 -13.41
C ILE A 137 6.93 -1.83 -14.28
N ILE A 138 7.81 -2.69 -13.75
CA ILE A 138 8.34 -3.85 -14.49
C ILE A 138 7.20 -4.80 -14.87
N ALA A 139 6.29 -5.10 -13.94
CA ALA A 139 5.12 -5.93 -14.20
C ALA A 139 4.24 -5.28 -15.27
N TYR A 140 3.87 -4.01 -15.11
CA TYR A 140 3.05 -3.29 -16.09
C TYR A 140 3.67 -3.33 -17.48
N LEU A 141 4.96 -2.98 -17.61
CA LEU A 141 5.67 -3.01 -18.89
C LEU A 141 5.76 -4.43 -19.46
N ARG A 142 5.98 -5.46 -18.64
CA ARG A 142 6.04 -6.86 -19.09
C ARG A 142 4.71 -7.33 -19.68
N TYR A 143 3.59 -6.97 -19.07
CA TYR A 143 2.26 -7.34 -19.55
C TYR A 143 1.76 -6.42 -20.68
N GLU A 144 2.17 -5.15 -20.72
CA GLU A 144 1.81 -4.22 -21.81
C GLU A 144 2.64 -4.37 -23.08
N ARG A 145 3.94 -4.70 -22.93
CA ARG A 145 4.88 -4.85 -24.05
C ARG A 145 4.85 -6.24 -24.67
N ARG A 146 4.20 -7.24 -24.06
CA ARG A 146 3.90 -8.53 -24.71
C ARG A 146 2.85 -8.31 -25.80
N LYS A 147 3.27 -7.67 -26.89
CA LYS A 147 2.65 -7.79 -28.21
C LYS A 147 3.16 -9.10 -28.80
N VAL A 148 2.27 -10.06 -29.02
CA VAL A 148 2.44 -11.06 -30.09
C VAL A 148 1.42 -10.71 -31.15
#